data_AF-A0A1B6L9B6-F1
#
_entry.id   AF-A0A1B6L9B6-F1
#
_cell.length_a   1.000
_cell.length_b   1.000
_cell.length_c   1.000
_cell.angle_alpha   90.00
_cell.angle_beta   90.00
_cell.angle_gamma   90.00
#
_symmetry.space_group_name_H-M   'P 1'
#
loop_
_entity.id
_entity.type
_entity.pdbx_description
1 polymer ?
#
loop_
_entity_poly.entity_id
_entity_poly.type
_entity_poly.pdbx_seq_one_letter_code
_entity_poly.pdbx_strand_id
1 'polypeptide(L)'
;MLVLSICKKLNTSIYVIKQIKSISGDDTAKTAYYSIFETHVRYGIVVWGGSSGANLQRTLILQKKCIRVLAGLQYLESCKEAFKSLKILTVIALYIREAVMYVDGEDLPRQSDVHKHNTRHAAHYNLPSHHLSLYQKKPSYSGRKLYNHLPQDLQTKTGKALKTALTKWLLDRPFYTLSEFYNT
;
A
#
# COMPACT_ATOMS: atom_id res chain seq x y z
N MET A 1 18.94 5.94 0.89
CA MET A 1 19.02 7.41 0.71
C MET A 1 17.65 8.06 0.47
N LEU A 2 16.80 7.51 -0.40
CA LEU A 2 15.52 8.11 -0.81
C LEU A 2 14.43 8.18 0.30
N VAL A 3 14.36 7.18 1.20
CA VAL A 3 13.31 7.16 2.26
C VAL A 3 13.55 8.21 3.36
N LEU A 4 14.80 8.53 3.68
CA LEU A 4 15.13 9.52 4.70
C LEU A 4 14.71 10.93 4.27
N SER A 5 14.89 11.27 3.00
CA SER A 5 14.44 12.56 2.45
C SER A 5 12.92 12.64 2.38
N ILE A 6 12.23 11.54 2.04
CA ILE A 6 10.76 11.44 2.14
C ILE A 6 10.31 11.69 3.58
N CYS A 7 10.90 11.02 4.57
CA CYS A 7 10.52 11.19 5.98
C CYS A 7 10.63 12.65 6.45
N LYS A 8 11.63 13.41 5.99
CA LYS A 8 11.74 14.85 6.30
C LYS A 8 10.54 15.61 5.75
N LYS A 9 10.21 15.42 4.46
CA LYS A 9 9.05 16.04 3.83
C LYS A 9 7.75 15.68 4.54
N LEU A 10 7.56 14.42 4.92
CA LEU A 10 6.36 13.96 5.64
C LEU A 10 6.21 14.62 7.01
N ASN A 11 7.29 14.86 7.75
CA ASN A 11 7.20 15.61 9.01
C ASN A 11 6.73 17.05 8.79
N THR A 12 7.25 17.72 7.75
CA THR A 12 6.76 19.04 7.34
C THR A 12 5.29 18.99 6.94
N SER A 13 4.88 17.99 6.15
CA SER A 13 3.47 17.80 5.76
C SER A 13 2.55 17.63 6.97
N ILE A 14 2.97 16.86 8.00
CA ILE A 14 2.18 16.68 9.24
C ILE A 14 1.94 18.02 9.93
N TYR A 15 2.98 18.87 10.04
CA TYR A 15 2.84 20.20 10.62
C TYR A 15 1.85 21.07 9.85
N VAL A 16 1.98 21.12 8.52
CA VAL A 16 1.09 21.90 7.65
C VAL A 16 -0.35 21.41 7.78
N ILE A 17 -0.59 20.10 7.78
CA ILE A 17 -1.93 19.52 7.91
C ILE A 17 -2.53 19.84 9.29
N LYS A 18 -1.73 19.80 10.36
CA LYS A 18 -2.18 20.21 11.69
C LYS A 18 -2.64 21.66 11.72
N GLN A 19 -1.89 22.55 11.05
CA GLN A 19 -2.24 23.96 10.97
C GLN A 19 -3.53 24.18 10.15
N ILE A 20 -3.64 23.53 8.98
CA ILE A 20 -4.84 23.60 8.14
C ILE A 20 -6.07 23.10 8.90
N LYS A 21 -5.96 21.98 9.62
CA LYS A 21 -7.06 21.46 10.44
C LYS A 21 -7.54 22.49 11.47
N SER A 22 -6.63 23.16 12.14
CA SER A 22 -6.96 24.17 13.15
C SER A 22 -7.66 25.40 12.58
N ILE A 23 -7.49 25.72 11.30
CA ILE A 23 -8.00 26.94 10.66
C ILE A 23 -9.27 26.65 9.83
N SER A 24 -9.28 25.56 9.06
CA SER A 24 -10.26 25.33 7.98
C SER A 24 -11.16 24.09 8.19
N GLY A 25 -10.91 23.30 9.24
CA GLY A 25 -11.69 22.09 9.55
C GLY A 25 -11.19 20.80 8.91
N ASP A 26 -11.93 19.71 9.16
CA ASP A 26 -11.46 18.34 8.91
C ASP A 26 -11.40 17.95 7.43
N ASP A 27 -12.38 18.37 6.61
CA ASP A 27 -12.44 18.02 5.19
C ASP A 27 -11.30 18.65 4.39
N THR A 28 -10.99 19.92 4.68
CA THR A 28 -9.86 20.63 4.07
C THR A 28 -8.54 20.00 4.51
N ALA A 29 -8.39 19.63 5.79
CA ALA A 29 -7.19 18.97 6.28
C ALA A 29 -6.99 17.58 5.64
N LYS A 30 -8.08 16.83 5.44
CA LYS A 30 -8.06 15.55 4.72
C LYS A 30 -7.66 15.72 3.26
N THR A 31 -8.14 16.78 2.60
CA THR A 31 -7.71 17.12 1.23
C THR A 31 -6.21 17.45 1.20
N ALA A 32 -5.73 18.23 2.17
CA ALA A 32 -4.30 18.55 2.33
C ALA A 32 -3.45 17.29 2.59
N TYR A 33 -4.00 16.29 3.29
CA TYR A 33 -3.35 15.00 3.45
C TYR A 33 -3.14 14.29 2.11
N TYR A 34 -4.17 14.21 1.27
CA TYR A 34 -4.02 13.56 -0.03
C TYR A 34 -3.06 14.32 -0.96
N SER A 35 -3.05 15.66 -0.93
CA SER A 35 -2.23 16.47 -1.83
C SER A 35 -0.78 16.60 -1.40
N ILE A 36 -0.49 16.75 -0.10
CA ILE A 36 0.86 17.04 0.41
C ILE A 36 1.51 15.80 1.02
N PHE A 37 0.78 15.00 1.80
CA PHE A 37 1.36 13.84 2.49
C PHE A 37 1.39 12.61 1.59
N GLU A 38 0.24 12.21 1.05
CA GLU A 38 0.11 10.96 0.31
C GLU A 38 0.85 10.98 -1.03
N THR A 39 0.94 12.12 -1.71
CA THR A 39 1.74 12.29 -2.93
C THR A 39 3.20 11.93 -2.71
N HIS A 40 3.81 12.41 -1.61
CA HIS A 40 5.18 12.07 -1.24
C HIS A 40 5.35 10.61 -0.85
N VAL A 41 4.35 9.99 -0.22
CA VAL A 41 4.37 8.55 0.08
C VAL A 41 4.26 7.72 -1.19
N ARG A 42 3.33 8.03 -2.09
CA ARG A 42 3.12 7.27 -3.33
C ARG A 42 4.31 7.37 -4.27
N TYR A 43 5.05 8.47 -4.24
CA TYR A 43 6.22 8.65 -5.08
C TYR A 43 7.24 7.51 -4.89
N GLY A 44 7.38 6.69 -5.93
CA GLY A 44 8.31 5.55 -5.96
C GLY A 44 7.99 4.45 -4.95
N ILE A 45 6.78 4.39 -4.38
CA ILE A 45 6.43 3.40 -3.33
C ILE A 45 6.64 1.96 -3.77
N VAL A 46 6.39 1.67 -5.05
CA VAL A 46 6.64 0.35 -5.64
C VAL A 46 8.12 -0.04 -5.57
N VAL A 47 9.03 0.93 -5.72
CA VAL A 47 10.48 0.73 -5.71
C VAL A 47 11.02 0.61 -4.28
N TRP A 48 10.70 1.58 -3.41
CA TRP A 48 11.27 1.61 -2.07
C TRP A 48 10.48 0.79 -1.05
N GLY A 49 9.19 0.53 -1.27
CA GLY A 49 8.33 -0.25 -0.37
C GLY A 49 8.73 -1.72 -0.28
N GLY A 50 9.24 -2.30 -1.38
CA GLY A 50 9.77 -3.67 -1.40
C GLY A 50 11.19 -3.80 -0.84
N SER A 51 11.88 -2.69 -0.59
CA SER A 51 13.31 -2.71 -0.22
C SER A 51 13.58 -3.19 1.22
N SER A 52 12.77 -2.72 2.17
CA SER A 52 12.90 -3.02 3.60
C SER A 52 11.59 -2.75 4.34
N GLY A 53 11.15 -3.72 5.16
CA GLY A 53 10.00 -3.56 6.04
C GLY A 53 10.17 -2.41 7.04
N ALA A 54 11.41 -2.12 7.48
CA ALA A 54 11.70 -1.01 8.38
C ALA A 54 11.36 0.36 7.75
N ASN A 55 11.53 0.51 6.43
CA ASN A 55 11.16 1.73 5.72
C ASN A 55 9.65 1.94 5.72
N LEU A 56 8.88 0.88 5.44
CA LEU A 56 7.41 0.92 5.51
C LEU A 56 6.94 1.25 6.93
N GLN A 57 7.55 0.64 7.96
CA GLN A 57 7.20 0.92 9.36
C GLN A 57 7.48 2.37 9.74
N ARG A 58 8.64 2.91 9.36
CA ARG A 58 8.98 4.31 9.64
C ARG A 58 7.96 5.27 9.02
N THR A 59 7.59 5.05 7.76
CA THR A 59 6.57 5.86 7.07
C THR A 59 5.19 5.68 7.70
N LEU A 60 4.82 4.45 8.09
CA LEU A 60 3.56 4.16 8.79
C LEU A 60 3.47 4.91 10.12
N ILE A 61 4.56 4.98 10.90
CA ILE A 61 4.59 5.73 12.16
C ILE A 61 4.27 7.22 11.90
N LEU A 62 4.87 7.81 10.87
CA LEU A 62 4.58 9.20 10.47
C LEU A 62 3.14 9.36 9.98
N GLN A 63 2.64 8.41 9.18
CA GLN A 63 1.25 8.41 8.72
C GLN A 63 0.29 8.36 9.91
N LYS A 64 0.54 7.48 10.90
CA LYS A 64 -0.27 7.38 12.13
C LYS A 64 -0.27 8.68 12.93
N LYS A 65 0.84 9.42 12.97
CA LYS A 65 0.87 10.77 13.59
C LYS A 65 -0.09 11.71 12.87
N CYS A 66 -0.06 11.73 11.53
CA CYS A 66 -0.98 12.53 10.73
C CYS A 66 -2.44 12.13 10.95
N ILE A 67 -2.72 10.83 10.96
CA ILE A 67 -4.08 10.29 11.14
C ILE A 67 -4.65 10.64 12.51
N ARG A 68 -3.83 10.61 13.57
CA ARG A 68 -4.27 11.07 14.90
C ARG A 68 -4.67 12.53 14.89
N VAL A 69 -3.92 13.39 14.20
CA VAL A 69 -4.29 14.80 14.02
C VAL A 69 -5.62 14.91 13.29
N LEU A 70 -5.78 14.22 12.15
CA LEU A 70 -7.01 14.26 11.36
C LEU A 70 -8.24 13.73 12.10
N ALA A 71 -8.11 12.67 12.89
CA ALA A 71 -9.21 12.08 13.63
C ALA A 71 -9.39 12.64 15.06
N GLY A 72 -8.51 13.53 15.53
CA GLY A 72 -8.58 14.08 16.89
C GLY A 72 -8.32 13.04 18.00
N LEU A 73 -7.58 11.98 17.69
CA LEU A 73 -7.33 10.85 18.60
C LEU A 73 -6.32 11.20 19.70
N GLN A 74 -6.52 10.64 20.89
CA GLN A 74 -5.53 10.67 21.96
C GLN A 74 -4.31 9.78 21.64
N TYR A 75 -3.24 9.95 22.42
CA TYR A 75 -1.95 9.29 22.18
C TYR A 75 -2.05 7.75 22.12
N LEU A 76 -2.76 7.16 23.09
CA LEU A 76 -2.90 5.71 23.25
C LEU A 76 -3.96 5.09 22.35
N GLU A 77 -4.82 5.90 21.74
CA GLU A 77 -5.89 5.40 20.89
C GLU A 77 -5.34 4.76 19.60
N SER A 78 -6.01 3.68 19.20
CA SER A 78 -5.66 2.94 18.00
C SER A 78 -6.09 3.69 16.75
N CYS A 79 -5.17 3.89 15.80
CA CYS A 79 -5.50 4.49 14.51
C CYS A 79 -6.24 3.55 13.54
N LYS A 80 -6.41 2.25 13.86
CA LYS A 80 -6.95 1.26 12.89
C LYS A 80 -8.36 1.64 12.44
N GLU A 81 -9.25 1.98 13.36
CA GLU A 81 -10.61 2.41 13.02
C GLU A 81 -10.63 3.79 12.35
N ALA A 82 -9.72 4.70 12.74
CA ALA A 82 -9.60 6.00 12.07
C ALA A 82 -9.17 5.89 10.61
N PHE A 83 -8.32 4.92 10.24
CA PHE A 83 -8.01 4.67 8.82
C PHE A 83 -9.28 4.28 8.03
N LYS A 84 -10.14 3.43 8.61
CA LYS A 84 -11.40 3.00 7.98
C LYS A 84 -12.42 4.13 7.89
N SER A 85 -12.61 4.90 8.96
CA SER A 85 -13.58 6.00 9.00
C SER A 85 -13.17 7.13 8.07
N LEU A 86 -11.88 7.49 8.06
CA LEU A 86 -11.35 8.49 7.13
C LEU A 86 -11.22 7.97 5.69
N LYS A 87 -11.41 6.67 5.44
CA LYS A 87 -11.18 6.04 4.12
C LYS A 87 -9.78 6.34 3.57
N ILE A 88 -8.78 6.22 4.44
CA ILE A 88 -7.37 6.39 4.08
C ILE A 88 -6.69 5.02 4.13
N LEU A 89 -5.96 4.68 3.07
CA LEU A 89 -5.15 3.47 3.04
C LEU A 89 -3.88 3.65 3.88
N THR A 90 -3.47 2.60 4.59
CA THR A 90 -2.17 2.56 5.25
C THR A 90 -1.05 2.57 4.20
N VAL A 91 0.16 2.98 4.57
CA VAL A 91 1.34 2.90 3.66
C VAL A 91 1.54 1.48 3.13
N ILE A 92 1.29 0.47 3.97
CA ILE A 92 1.41 -0.94 3.59
C ILE A 92 0.37 -1.28 2.53
N ALA A 93 -0.89 -0.90 2.75
CA ALA A 93 -1.96 -1.11 1.78
C ALA A 93 -1.73 -0.34 0.46
N LEU A 94 -1.20 0.89 0.53
CA LEU A 94 -0.76 1.64 -0.66
C LEU A 94 0.31 0.86 -1.42
N TYR A 95 1.34 0.36 -0.75
CA TYR A 95 2.38 -0.44 -1.39
C TYR A 95 1.81 -1.69 -2.04
N ILE A 96 0.96 -2.45 -1.34
CA ILE A 96 0.30 -3.65 -1.89
C ILE A 96 -0.47 -3.30 -3.15
N ARG A 97 -1.31 -2.25 -3.10
CA ARG A 97 -2.11 -1.82 -4.24
C ARG A 97 -1.23 -1.43 -5.43
N GLU A 98 -0.24 -0.57 -5.23
CA GLU A 98 0.59 -0.10 -6.34
C GLU A 98 1.47 -1.23 -6.92
N ALA A 99 1.97 -2.15 -6.07
CA ALA A 99 2.76 -3.31 -6.54
C ALA A 99 1.90 -4.32 -7.32
N VAL A 100 0.66 -4.56 -6.88
CA VAL A 100 -0.30 -5.40 -7.61
C VAL A 100 -0.67 -4.75 -8.94
N MET A 101 -1.03 -3.46 -8.94
CA MET A 101 -1.40 -2.76 -10.17
C MET A 101 -0.23 -2.63 -11.14
N TYR A 102 1.00 -2.55 -10.64
CA TYR A 102 2.21 -2.59 -11.47
C TYR A 102 2.28 -3.91 -12.26
N VAL A 103 2.05 -5.04 -11.61
CA VAL A 103 2.13 -6.36 -12.26
C VAL A 103 0.90 -6.66 -13.13
N ASP A 104 -0.27 -6.14 -12.79
CA ASP A 104 -1.48 -6.24 -13.62
C ASP A 104 -1.37 -5.45 -14.93
N GLY A 105 -0.60 -4.35 -14.93
CA GLY A 105 -0.32 -3.56 -16.13
C GLY A 105 0.86 -4.07 -16.97
N GLU A 106 1.60 -5.06 -16.49
CA GLU A 106 2.73 -5.66 -17.19
C GLU A 106 2.32 -7.01 -17.80
N ASP A 107 2.83 -7.32 -18.99
CA ASP A 107 2.58 -8.60 -19.67
C ASP A 107 3.50 -9.68 -19.11
N LEU A 108 3.22 -10.10 -17.86
CA LEU A 108 4.00 -11.13 -17.18
C LEU A 108 3.33 -12.51 -17.32
N PRO A 109 4.13 -13.58 -17.47
CA PRO A 109 3.60 -14.92 -17.69
C PRO A 109 2.81 -15.44 -16.49
N ARG A 110 1.62 -15.96 -16.79
CA ARG A 110 0.72 -16.64 -15.84
C ARG A 110 0.88 -18.14 -15.95
N GLN A 111 0.40 -18.87 -14.95
CA GLN A 111 0.41 -20.34 -14.98
C GLN A 111 -0.44 -20.91 -16.13
N SER A 112 -1.48 -20.18 -16.57
CA SER A 112 -2.25 -20.50 -17.77
C SER A 112 -1.41 -20.61 -19.04
N ASP A 113 -0.33 -19.83 -19.14
CA ASP A 113 0.47 -19.75 -20.36
C ASP A 113 1.48 -20.91 -20.44
N VAL A 114 1.75 -21.55 -19.30
CA VAL A 114 2.67 -22.67 -19.16
C VAL A 114 1.94 -24.01 -19.31
N HIS A 115 0.68 -24.11 -18.86
CA HIS A 115 -0.09 -25.34 -18.83
C HIS A 115 -1.33 -25.29 -19.73
N LYS A 116 -1.47 -26.29 -20.62
CA LYS A 116 -2.62 -26.41 -21.53
C LYS A 116 -3.95 -26.84 -20.87
N HIS A 117 -3.96 -27.13 -19.56
CA HIS A 117 -5.13 -27.59 -18.83
C HIS A 117 -5.47 -26.65 -17.68
N ASN A 118 -6.76 -26.55 -17.34
CA ASN A 118 -7.24 -25.65 -16.30
C ASN A 118 -6.75 -26.08 -14.92
N THR A 119 -5.84 -25.31 -14.34
CA THR A 119 -5.40 -25.50 -12.96
C THR A 119 -6.13 -24.53 -12.02
N ARG A 120 -6.34 -24.93 -10.76
CA ARG A 120 -6.95 -24.07 -9.73
C ARG A 120 -6.21 -22.74 -9.54
N HIS A 121 -4.92 -22.69 -9.90
CA HIS A 121 -4.06 -21.53 -9.81
C HIS A 121 -3.74 -20.93 -11.20
N ALA A 122 -4.57 -21.16 -12.22
CA ALA A 122 -4.30 -20.67 -13.58
C ALA A 122 -4.11 -19.15 -13.64
N ALA A 123 -4.82 -18.40 -12.80
CA ALA A 123 -4.70 -16.94 -12.69
C ALA A 123 -3.44 -16.47 -11.93
N HIS A 124 -2.71 -17.36 -11.25
CA HIS A 124 -1.49 -16.99 -10.54
C HIS A 124 -0.37 -16.65 -11.51
N TYR A 125 0.41 -15.64 -11.16
CA TYR A 125 1.65 -15.35 -11.86
C TYR A 125 2.72 -16.39 -11.53
N ASN A 126 3.52 -16.73 -12.53
CA ASN A 126 4.67 -17.59 -12.30
C ASN A 126 5.76 -16.84 -11.52
N LEU A 127 6.21 -17.43 -10.40
CA LEU A 127 7.29 -16.91 -9.57
C LEU A 127 8.59 -17.63 -9.94
N PRO A 128 9.53 -16.97 -10.65
CA PRO A 128 10.77 -17.62 -11.08
C PRO A 128 11.62 -17.98 -9.87
N SER A 129 12.28 -19.15 -9.96
CA SER A 129 13.27 -19.59 -8.99
C SER A 129 14.45 -18.62 -8.97
N HIS A 130 14.95 -18.31 -7.78
CA HIS A 130 16.05 -17.37 -7.59
C HIS A 130 16.77 -17.68 -6.27
N HIS A 131 18.07 -17.39 -6.23
CA HIS A 131 18.90 -17.60 -5.04
C HIS A 131 19.09 -16.33 -4.20
N LEU A 132 18.94 -15.16 -4.81
CA LEU A 132 19.26 -13.88 -4.17
C LEU A 132 18.01 -13.24 -3.56
N SER A 133 18.08 -12.87 -2.28
CA SER A 133 17.03 -12.11 -1.60
C SER A 133 16.76 -10.75 -2.26
N LEU A 134 17.76 -10.16 -2.93
CA LEU A 134 17.60 -8.93 -3.71
C LEU A 134 16.59 -9.12 -4.87
N TYR A 135 16.55 -10.30 -5.47
CA TYR A 135 15.62 -10.59 -6.56
C TYR A 135 14.16 -10.54 -6.06
N GLN A 136 13.91 -10.94 -4.81
CA GLN A 136 12.58 -10.88 -4.20
C GLN A 136 12.07 -9.45 -4.00
N LYS A 137 12.98 -8.48 -3.92
CA LYS A 137 12.66 -7.07 -3.71
C LYS A 137 12.28 -6.34 -5.00
N LYS A 138 12.49 -6.97 -6.17
CA LYS A 138 12.10 -6.38 -7.46
C LYS A 138 10.58 -6.20 -7.49
N PRO A 139 10.07 -5.04 -7.95
CA PRO A 139 8.64 -4.80 -8.10
C PRO A 139 7.88 -5.90 -8.83
N SER A 140 8.46 -6.43 -9.90
CA SER A 140 7.84 -7.51 -10.68
C SER A 140 7.76 -8.82 -9.89
N TYR A 141 8.70 -9.11 -9.00
CA TYR A 141 8.62 -10.32 -8.16
C TYR A 141 7.69 -10.10 -6.98
N SER A 142 7.87 -9.01 -6.23
CA SER A 142 7.07 -8.72 -5.04
C SER A 142 5.60 -8.50 -5.40
N GLY A 143 5.30 -7.82 -6.50
CA GLY A 143 3.93 -7.63 -6.99
C GLY A 143 3.25 -8.94 -7.38
N ARG A 144 3.95 -9.86 -8.08
CA ARG A 144 3.44 -11.20 -8.38
C ARG A 144 3.12 -11.99 -7.12
N LYS A 145 4.03 -11.95 -6.14
CA LYS A 145 3.86 -12.63 -4.85
C LYS A 145 2.66 -12.08 -4.08
N LEU A 146 2.48 -10.75 -4.08
CA LEU A 146 1.34 -10.09 -3.46
C LEU A 146 0.02 -10.41 -4.16
N TYR A 147 0.01 -10.41 -5.50
CA TYR A 147 -1.17 -10.76 -6.30
C TYR A 147 -1.64 -12.19 -6.05
N ASN A 148 -0.71 -13.14 -6.03
CA ASN A 148 -1.01 -14.56 -5.81
C ASN A 148 -1.57 -14.83 -4.40
N HIS A 149 -1.40 -13.91 -3.44
CA HIS A 149 -1.98 -14.00 -2.10
C HIS A 149 -3.38 -13.33 -2.01
N LEU A 150 -3.84 -12.65 -3.06
CA LEU A 150 -5.16 -12.03 -3.04
C LEU A 150 -6.28 -13.09 -3.05
N PRO A 151 -7.45 -12.79 -2.45
CA PRO A 151 -8.63 -13.62 -2.62
C PRO A 151 -9.01 -13.85 -4.08
N GLN A 152 -9.55 -15.03 -4.39
CA GLN A 152 -9.91 -15.43 -5.76
C GLN A 152 -10.85 -14.43 -6.45
N ASP A 153 -11.78 -13.82 -5.71
CA ASP A 153 -12.70 -12.80 -6.22
C ASP A 153 -11.98 -11.56 -6.80
N LEU A 154 -10.79 -11.24 -6.27
CA LEU A 154 -9.96 -10.16 -6.79
C LEU A 154 -9.10 -10.64 -7.96
N GLN A 155 -8.57 -11.86 -7.90
CA GLN A 155 -7.74 -12.44 -8.97
C GLN A 155 -8.48 -12.59 -10.32
N THR A 156 -9.81 -12.68 -10.30
CA THR A 156 -10.62 -12.72 -11.53
C THR A 156 -10.75 -11.37 -12.23
N LYS A 157 -10.31 -10.27 -11.60
CA LYS A 157 -10.44 -8.90 -12.11
C LYS A 157 -9.09 -8.39 -12.62
N THR A 158 -9.14 -7.49 -13.58
CA THR A 158 -7.96 -6.78 -14.12
C THR A 158 -8.24 -5.28 -14.30
N GLY A 159 -7.19 -4.50 -14.48
CA GLY A 159 -7.22 -3.07 -14.76
C GLY A 159 -8.03 -2.26 -13.75
N LYS A 160 -8.94 -1.42 -14.26
CA LYS A 160 -9.76 -0.53 -13.42
C LYS A 160 -10.67 -1.30 -12.45
N ALA A 161 -11.21 -2.44 -12.86
CA ALA A 161 -12.08 -3.25 -12.02
C ALA A 161 -11.31 -3.83 -10.82
N LEU A 162 -10.09 -4.34 -11.07
CA LEU A 162 -9.19 -4.80 -10.01
C LEU A 162 -8.83 -3.65 -9.06
N LYS A 163 -8.41 -2.50 -9.60
CA LYS A 163 -8.01 -1.33 -8.80
C LYS A 163 -9.10 -0.89 -7.83
N THR A 164 -10.34 -0.80 -8.29
CA THR A 164 -11.49 -0.39 -7.45
C THR A 164 -11.78 -1.45 -6.38
N ALA A 165 -11.88 -2.72 -6.76
CA ALA A 165 -12.19 -3.81 -5.83
C ALA A 165 -11.08 -3.98 -4.76
N LEU A 166 -9.81 -3.94 -5.19
CA LEU A 166 -8.65 -4.02 -4.31
C LEU A 166 -8.59 -2.83 -3.35
N THR A 167 -8.83 -1.61 -3.83
CA THR A 167 -8.88 -0.42 -2.96
C THR A 167 -9.95 -0.57 -1.89
N LYS A 168 -11.16 -1.02 -2.26
CA LYS A 168 -12.23 -1.27 -1.28
C LYS A 168 -11.82 -2.34 -0.27
N TRP A 169 -11.29 -3.47 -0.73
CA TRP A 169 -10.87 -4.58 0.12
C TRP A 169 -9.79 -4.17 1.14
N LEU A 170 -8.84 -3.33 0.72
CA LEU A 170 -7.77 -2.80 1.56
C LEU A 170 -8.23 -1.69 2.51
N LEU A 171 -9.23 -0.87 2.13
CA LEU A 171 -9.79 0.15 3.01
C LEU A 171 -10.49 -0.46 4.22
N ASP A 172 -11.10 -1.62 4.06
CA ASP A 172 -11.77 -2.34 5.14
C ASP A 172 -10.78 -3.09 6.05
N ARG A 173 -9.53 -3.29 5.60
CA ARG A 173 -8.48 -4.07 6.28
C ARG A 173 -7.19 -3.25 6.43
N PRO A 174 -7.06 -2.41 7.47
CA PRO A 174 -5.86 -1.58 7.67
C PRO A 174 -4.68 -2.43 8.14
N PHE A 175 -3.88 -2.90 7.18
CA PHE A 175 -2.63 -3.62 7.43
C PHE A 175 -1.53 -2.68 7.92
N TYR A 176 -0.88 -3.02 9.02
CA TYR A 176 0.30 -2.35 9.57
C TYR A 176 1.60 -3.06 9.18
N THR A 177 1.55 -4.33 8.80
CA THR A 177 2.72 -5.05 8.29
C THR A 177 2.38 -5.90 7.06
N LEU A 178 3.39 -6.25 6.27
CA LEU A 178 3.21 -7.23 5.18
C LEU A 178 2.92 -8.63 5.73
N SER A 179 3.46 -8.97 6.91
CA SER A 179 3.17 -10.25 7.57
C SER A 179 1.70 -10.38 7.95
N GLU A 180 1.07 -9.30 8.44
CA GLU A 180 -0.38 -9.27 8.68
C GLU A 180 -1.18 -9.55 7.38
N PHE A 181 -0.70 -9.07 6.23
CA PHE A 181 -1.34 -9.35 4.94
C PHE A 181 -1.16 -10.82 4.50
N TYR A 182 0.01 -11.41 4.70
CA TYR A 182 0.23 -12.82 4.33
C TYR A 182 -0.45 -13.82 5.28
N ASN A 183 -0.87 -13.36 6.46
CA ASN A 183 -1.57 -14.18 7.46
C ASN A 183 -3.11 -14.07 7.38
N THR A 184 -3.65 -13.30 6.44
CA THR A 184 -5.09 -13.33 6.10
C THR A 184 -5.38 -14.39 5.05
#